data_AF-A0A0S2DBI4-F1
#
_entry.id   AF-A0A0S2DBI4-F1
#
_cell.length_a   1.000
_cell.length_b   1.000
_cell.length_c   1.000
_cell.angle_alpha   90.00
_cell.angle_beta   90.00
_cell.angle_gamma   90.00
#
_symmetry.space_group_name_H-M   'P 1'
#
loop_
_entity.id
_entity.type
_entity.pdbx_description
1 polymer ?
#
loop_
_entity_poly.entity_id
_entity_poly.type
_entity_poly.pdbx_seq_one_letter_code
_entity_poly.pdbx_strand_id
1 'polypeptide(L)'
;MTRIDRRDGAAPIREFDTVRLIAPIPPARIDRSVGLRAPRIGDLGAVVHAYAAAPAHEPLFAVECVDAQGRTLWLADALACELARIDPA
;
A
#
# COMPACT_ATOMS: atom_id res chain seq x y z
N MET A 1 -29.62 -21.58 -5.62
CA MET A 1 -29.12 -20.59 -6.59
C MET A 1 -28.26 -19.61 -5.82
N THR A 2 -26.94 -19.72 -6.00
CA THR A 2 -25.90 -19.14 -5.15
C THR A 2 -25.93 -17.61 -5.18
N ARG A 3 -26.09 -16.98 -4.01
CA ARG A 3 -25.87 -15.54 -3.84
C ARG A 3 -24.40 -15.28 -4.17
N ILE A 4 -24.15 -14.57 -5.27
CA ILE A 4 -22.85 -13.93 -5.51
C ILE A 4 -22.77 -12.85 -4.44
N ASP A 5 -22.03 -13.13 -3.38
CA ASP A 5 -21.63 -12.14 -2.40
C ASP A 5 -20.73 -11.13 -3.13
N ARG A 6 -21.32 -10.02 -3.56
CA ARG A 6 -20.56 -8.86 -4.02
C ARG A 6 -19.76 -8.44 -2.79
N ARG A 7 -18.43 -8.45 -2.86
CA ARG A 7 -17.57 -7.89 -1.81
C ARG A 7 -18.09 -6.49 -1.46
N ASP A 8 -18.78 -6.38 -0.33
CA ASP A 8 -19.31 -5.13 0.20
C ASP A 8 -18.15 -4.19 0.57
N GLY A 9 -18.23 -2.94 0.09
CA GLY A 9 -18.15 -1.76 0.95
C GLY A 9 -16.83 -1.34 1.62
N ALA A 10 -15.66 -1.88 1.26
CA ALA A 10 -14.41 -1.35 1.81
C ALA A 10 -14.18 0.10 1.31
N ALA A 11 -14.06 1.05 2.24
CA ALA A 11 -13.76 2.44 1.91
C ALA A 11 -12.41 2.56 1.17
N PRO A 12 -12.28 3.49 0.22
CA PRO A 12 -11.05 3.64 -0.57
C PRO A 12 -9.86 3.99 0.34
N ILE A 13 -8.69 3.49 -0.02
CA ILE A 13 -7.40 3.87 0.59
C ILE A 13 -7.13 5.36 0.29
N ARG A 14 -6.63 6.08 1.30
CA ARG A 14 -6.30 7.51 1.24
C ARG A 14 -4.89 7.77 1.75
N GLU A 15 -4.40 8.99 1.52
CA GLU A 15 -3.20 9.47 2.20
C GLU A 15 -3.34 9.35 3.72
N PHE A 16 -2.23 8.97 4.36
CA PHE A 16 -2.07 8.71 5.79
C PHE A 16 -2.78 7.47 6.33
N ASP A 17 -3.47 6.69 5.49
CA ASP A 17 -3.96 5.38 5.89
C ASP A 17 -2.79 4.44 6.19
N THR A 18 -2.96 3.62 7.25
CA THR A 18 -2.07 2.49 7.49
C THR A 18 -2.49 1.31 6.61
N VAL A 19 -1.53 0.69 5.95
CA VAL A 19 -1.76 -0.42 5.02
C VAL A 19 -0.80 -1.57 5.32
N ARG A 20 -1.25 -2.79 4.99
CA ARG A 20 -0.42 -3.98 4.95
C ARG A 20 -0.14 -4.35 3.50
N LEU A 21 1.12 -4.64 3.18
CA LEU A 21 1.49 -5.16 1.88
C LEU A 21 1.02 -6.63 1.76
N ILE A 22 0.17 -6.94 0.79
CA ILE A 22 -0.40 -8.28 0.58
C ILE A 22 0.08 -8.95 -0.72
N ALA A 23 0.84 -8.23 -1.55
CA ALA A 23 1.42 -8.72 -2.78
C ALA A 23 2.87 -8.20 -2.95
N PRO A 24 3.72 -8.86 -3.74
CA PRO A 24 5.10 -8.41 -3.94
C PRO A 24 5.16 -7.13 -4.79
N ILE A 25 6.01 -6.17 -4.40
CA ILE A 25 6.28 -4.98 -5.21
C ILE A 25 7.41 -5.25 -6.22
N PRO A 26 7.20 -4.99 -7.53
CA PRO A 26 8.24 -5.05 -8.53
C PRO A 26 9.45 -4.14 -8.20
N PRO A 27 10.69 -4.60 -8.40
CA PRO A 27 11.89 -3.82 -8.06
C PRO A 27 12.06 -2.47 -8.76
N ALA A 28 11.28 -2.20 -9.80
CA ALA A 28 11.27 -0.93 -10.54
C ALA A 28 10.42 0.16 -9.86
N ARG A 29 9.53 -0.21 -8.93
CA ARG A 29 8.66 0.71 -8.17
C ARG A 29 9.20 1.05 -6.77
N ILE A 30 10.37 0.53 -6.42
CA ILE A 30 11.03 0.79 -5.14
C ILE A 30 11.96 1.99 -5.33
N ASP A 31 11.83 3.00 -4.48
CA ASP A 31 12.83 4.07 -4.40
C ASP A 31 14.10 3.51 -3.76
N ARG A 32 15.17 3.38 -4.56
CA ARG A 32 16.47 2.83 -4.11
C ARG A 32 17.40 3.86 -3.51
N SER A 33 17.03 5.15 -3.56
CA SER A 33 17.79 6.21 -2.90
C SER A 33 17.55 6.24 -1.39
N VAL A 34 16.50 5.56 -0.93
CA VAL A 34 16.09 5.44 0.47
C VAL A 34 15.86 3.97 0.85
N GLY A 35 15.71 3.71 2.15
CA GLY A 35 15.35 2.39 2.66
C GLY A 35 16.54 1.51 3.02
N LEU A 36 16.37 0.72 4.09
CA LEU A 36 17.36 -0.23 4.61
C LEU A 36 17.20 -1.64 4.01
N ARG A 37 16.06 -1.95 3.38
CA ARG A 37 15.76 -3.27 2.80
C ARG A 37 14.67 -3.19 1.73
N ALA A 38 14.45 -4.27 0.99
CA ALA A 38 13.31 -4.38 0.09
C ALA A 38 11.97 -4.59 0.85
N PRO A 39 10.81 -4.23 0.26
CA PRO A 39 9.48 -4.55 0.78
C PRO A 39 9.23 -6.06 0.87
N ARG A 40 8.45 -6.48 1.86
CA ARG A 40 8.06 -7.88 2.08
C ARG A 40 6.56 -7.96 2.34
N ILE A 41 5.90 -8.98 1.78
CA ILE A 41 4.50 -9.26 2.10
C ILE A 41 4.35 -9.38 3.62
N GLY A 42 3.32 -8.74 4.15
CA GLY A 42 3.05 -8.62 5.58
C GLY A 42 3.60 -7.35 6.21
N ASP A 43 4.49 -6.61 5.55
CA ASP A 43 4.96 -5.31 6.06
C ASP A 43 3.80 -4.35 6.28
N LEU A 44 3.90 -3.57 7.36
CA LEU A 44 3.02 -2.43 7.62
C LEU A 44 3.70 -1.16 7.13
N GLY A 45 2.95 -0.33 6.42
CA GLY A 45 3.39 0.99 5.98
C GLY A 45 2.26 2.00 6.08
N ALA A 46 2.61 3.27 5.89
CA ALA A 46 1.66 4.35 5.75
C ALA A 46 1.65 4.84 4.30
N VAL A 47 0.47 5.19 3.79
CA VAL A 47 0.38 5.91 2.51
C VAL A 47 0.88 7.33 2.72
N VAL A 48 2.03 7.67 2.13
CA VAL A 48 2.61 9.01 2.23
C VAL A 48 2.19 9.92 1.06
N HIS A 49 1.74 9.32 -0.05
CA HIS A 49 1.14 10.05 -1.16
C HIS A 49 0.14 9.19 -1.93
N ALA A 50 -0.98 9.76 -2.36
CA ALA A 50 -1.95 9.12 -3.26
C ALA A 50 -1.93 9.82 -4.62
N TYR A 51 -1.51 9.11 -5.66
CA TYR A 51 -1.44 9.66 -7.01
C TYR A 51 -2.84 9.83 -7.59
N ALA A 52 -3.06 10.92 -8.33
CA ALA A 52 -4.28 11.09 -9.11
C ALA A 52 -4.37 10.03 -10.21
N ALA A 53 -5.35 9.13 -10.10
CA ALA A 53 -5.67 8.16 -11.14
C ALA A 53 -6.85 8.65 -11.99
N ALA A 54 -6.73 8.58 -13.32
CA ALA A 54 -7.90 8.71 -14.18
C ALA A 54 -8.84 7.51 -13.95
N PRO A 55 -10.16 7.64 -14.19
CA PRO A 55 -11.15 6.63 -13.77
C PRO A 55 -10.93 5.20 -14.29
N ALA A 56 -10.17 5.04 -15.37
CA ALA A 56 -9.86 3.75 -15.99
C ALA A 56 -8.57 3.08 -15.46
N HIS A 57 -7.81 3.75 -14.59
CA HIS A 57 -6.55 3.25 -14.05
C HIS A 57 -6.70 2.84 -12.60
N GLU A 58 -6.01 1.78 -12.23
CA GLU A 58 -5.92 1.35 -10.84
C GLU A 58 -5.22 2.44 -9.99
N PRO A 59 -5.75 2.78 -8.80
CA PRO A 59 -5.11 3.75 -7.92
C PRO A 59 -3.69 3.31 -7.52
N LEU A 60 -2.77 4.27 -7.51
CA LEU A 60 -1.37 4.10 -7.14
C LEU A 60 -1.05 4.96 -5.92
N PHE A 61 -0.23 4.43 -5.02
CA PHE A 61 0.11 5.04 -3.74
C PHE A 61 1.61 4.93 -3.47
N ALA A 62 2.25 6.01 -3.03
CA ALA A 62 3.56 5.90 -2.41
C ALA A 62 3.37 5.44 -0.96
N VAL A 63 4.00 4.32 -0.59
CA VAL A 63 3.88 3.72 0.73
C VAL A 63 5.26 3.65 1.38
N GLU A 64 5.34 4.14 2.62
CA GLU A 64 6.55 4.09 3.43
C GLU A 64 6.38 3.10 4.59
N CYS A 65 7.34 2.19 4.72
CA CYS A 65 7.48 1.34 5.90
C CYS A 65 8.64 1.86 6.74
N VAL A 66 8.40 2.08 8.02
CA VAL A 66 9.42 2.53 8.98
C VAL A 66 9.64 1.48 10.08
N ASP A 67 10.83 1.51 10.69
CA ASP A 67 11.08 0.74 11.91
C ASP A 67 10.54 1.45 13.16
N ALA A 68 10.73 0.83 14.33
CA ALA A 68 10.29 1.38 15.61
C ALA A 68 10.98 2.70 16.02
N GLN A 69 12.05 3.09 15.32
CA GLN A 69 12.75 4.36 15.50
C GLN A 69 12.36 5.40 14.46
N GLY A 70 11.40 5.08 13.57
CA GLY A 70 10.96 5.96 12.50
C GLY A 70 11.91 6.02 11.30
N ARG A 71 12.87 5.09 11.18
CA ARG A 71 13.76 5.03 10.02
C ARG A 71 13.07 4.29 8.88
N THR A 72 13.11 4.85 7.68
CA THR A 72 12.58 4.24 6.46
C THR A 72 13.25 2.89 6.21
N LEU A 73 12.48 1.81 6.28
CA LEU A 73 12.87 0.48 5.85
C LEU A 73 12.77 0.36 4.33
N TRP A 74 11.71 0.91 3.73
CA TRP A 74 11.54 1.05 2.29
C TRP A 74 10.47 2.12 1.97
N LEU A 75 10.57 2.67 0.76
CA LEU A 75 9.56 3.52 0.13
C LEU A 75 9.30 2.95 -1.28
N ALA A 76 8.04 2.76 -1.63
CA ALA A 76 7.68 2.21 -2.94
C ALA A 76 6.28 2.61 -3.39
N ASP A 77 6.09 2.61 -4.71
CA ASP A 77 4.77 2.77 -5.31
C ASP A 77 4.03 1.43 -5.31
N ALA A 78 2.84 1.39 -4.71
CA ALA A 78 1.97 0.23 -4.59
C ALA A 78 0.58 0.50 -5.20
N LEU A 79 0.04 -0.49 -5.89
CA LEU A 79 -1.31 -0.48 -6.43
C LEU A 79 -2.32 -0.83 -5.33
N ALA A 80 -3.57 -0.41 -5.51
CA ALA A 80 -4.65 -0.74 -4.58
C ALA A 80 -4.78 -2.25 -4.31
N CYS A 81 -4.64 -3.11 -5.33
CA CYS A 81 -4.73 -4.57 -5.16
C CYS A 81 -3.58 -5.20 -4.37
N GLU A 82 -2.50 -4.46 -4.14
CA GLU A 82 -1.31 -4.92 -3.40
C GLU A 82 -1.37 -4.56 -1.92
N LEU A 83 -2.40 -3.81 -1.52
CA LEU A 83 -2.54 -3.26 -0.18
C LEU A 83 -3.84 -3.73 0.48
N ALA A 84 -3.78 -3.96 1.78
CA ALA A 84 -4.95 -4.07 2.65
C ALA A 84 -4.92 -2.93 3.65
N ARG A 85 -5.96 -2.08 3.67
CA ARG A 85 -6.08 -1.04 4.69
C ARG A 85 -6.24 -1.67 6.07
N ILE A 86 -5.54 -1.12 7.05
CA ILE A 86 -5.66 -1.48 8.46
C ILE A 86 -6.39 -0.34 9.14
N ASP A 87 -7.58 -0.61 9.67
CA ASP A 87 -8.28 0.36 10.49
C ASP A 87 -7.57 0.44 11.87
N PRO A 88 -7.27 1.64 12.38
CA PRO A 88 -6.75 1.78 13.73
C PRO A 88 -7.81 1.29 14.75
N ALA A 89 -7.34 0.54 15.74
CA ALA A 89 -8.16 0.02 16.84
C ALA A 89 -8.68 1.13 17.76
#